data_AF-A0A5C6DYR6-F1
#
_entry.id   AF-A0A5C6DYR6-F1
#
_cell.length_a   1.000
_cell.length_b   1.000
_cell.length_c   1.000
_cell.angle_alpha   90.00
_cell.angle_beta   90.00
_cell.angle_gamma   90.00
#
_symmetry.space_group_name_H-M   'P 1'
#
loop_
_entity.id
_entity.type
_entity.pdbx_description
1 polymer ?
#
loop_
_entity_poly.entity_id
_entity_poly.type
_entity_poly.pdbx_seq_one_letter_code
_entity_poly.pdbx_strand_id
1 'polypeptide(L)'
;MAVFERSCREERELKWAKIWFSHLASFHRQSGQGDWQFTVDDVIAFSRAKLRSGAPAWKRLMMVRGLMDYRRLVQKRPLDDLIPVREKLQEVVVTERVSEEDAEDIEEVVSKINSREPDVIQQYRRALRRDGKKYATERAYVGKVKAFMSERALKCLADFDCIGGADVEAHLTDLAVDGNVAPSTQNQAFHALLFLFQHVFKRDIGRIQAIRASKGKQIPTVLSYEEVEKVLGKMQGVSLVIAKLLYGCGMRISEALALRVKDIDFENSLIEIHQSKGNKSRLVPLPDELIEPLRRMVRSRHVLHQQDLEDGVASVWLPFALARKYPSAAREFRWQFVFASARLSRDPHSFAMHRHHLHRDTFPSHLRRAVERSGISKHISSHTFRHSFATHLLRAGTDIRTIQELLGHSDVKTTMIYTHVINREDIRVVSPLDRLAKGSHRESALPSTGSDAGEPSVGLAGRQGQKVTSYCSKPIACRRLRVHPIEERSQSGPVRSNTSPDPATRVKARTTTPTVLPDALRRSITQRSSCESRSARRGWLRSWLPSFGRSATNLRSG
;
A
#
# COMPACT_ATOMS: atom_id res chain seq x y z
N MET A 1 -11.42 29.88 -8.02
CA MET A 1 -10.02 30.02 -7.55
C MET A 1 -10.02 30.00 -6.03
N ALA A 2 -9.45 28.98 -5.42
CA ALA A 2 -9.02 29.00 -4.01
C ALA A 2 -7.60 28.45 -4.03
N VAL A 3 -6.65 29.37 -4.13
CA VAL A 3 -5.24 29.08 -3.92
C VAL A 3 -5.15 28.55 -2.50
N PHE A 4 -4.65 27.33 -2.31
CA PHE A 4 -4.18 26.92 -0.98
C PHE A 4 -2.96 27.81 -0.69
N GLU A 5 -3.21 28.99 -0.15
CA GLU A 5 -2.16 29.78 0.48
C GLU A 5 -1.59 28.90 1.59
N ARG A 6 -0.37 28.43 1.35
CA ARG A 6 0.43 27.79 2.39
C ARG A 6 0.56 28.83 3.48
N SER A 7 0.26 28.45 4.72
CA SER A 7 0.72 29.19 5.89
C SER A 7 2.18 29.58 5.65
N CYS A 8 2.51 30.87 5.78
CA CYS A 8 3.85 31.38 5.49
C CYS A 8 4.88 30.55 6.25
N ARG A 9 6.09 30.38 5.70
CA ARG A 9 7.18 29.64 6.34
C ARG A 9 7.35 30.06 7.81
N GLU A 10 7.25 31.36 8.07
CA GLU A 10 7.30 31.98 9.40
C GLU A 10 6.16 31.56 10.32
N GLU A 11 4.93 31.38 9.82
CA GLU A 11 3.79 30.91 10.65
C GLU A 11 3.99 29.47 11.14
N ARG A 12 4.61 28.62 10.31
CA ARG A 12 4.93 27.23 10.68
C ARG A 12 6.09 27.17 11.66
N GLU A 13 7.12 27.98 11.44
CA GLU A 13 8.26 28.12 12.35
C GLU A 13 7.78 28.64 13.72
N LEU A 14 6.91 29.66 13.75
CA LEU A 14 6.32 30.21 14.96
C LEU A 14 5.47 29.20 15.73
N LYS A 15 4.68 28.36 15.05
CA LYS A 15 3.88 27.32 15.69
C LYS A 15 4.74 26.29 16.44
N TRP A 16 5.81 25.82 15.81
CA TRP A 16 6.73 24.86 16.44
C TRP A 16 7.58 25.51 17.52
N ALA A 17 8.01 26.75 17.32
CA ALA A 17 8.71 27.55 18.31
C ALA A 17 7.90 27.67 19.62
N LYS A 18 6.60 27.98 19.53
CA LYS A 18 5.68 28.05 20.69
C LYS A 18 5.57 26.72 21.44
N ILE A 19 5.53 25.60 20.73
CA ILE A 19 5.48 24.26 21.34
C ILE A 19 6.78 23.96 22.11
N TRP A 20 7.93 24.23 21.50
CA TRP A 20 9.22 23.99 22.14
C TRP A 20 9.44 24.90 23.35
N PHE A 21 9.02 26.17 23.27
CA PHE A 21 9.02 27.07 24.41
C PHE A 21 8.10 26.59 25.53
N SER A 22 6.88 26.14 25.22
CA SER A 22 5.97 25.57 26.23
C SER A 22 6.59 24.36 26.95
N HIS A 23 7.27 23.47 26.22
CA HIS A 23 7.98 22.34 26.82
C HIS A 23 9.16 22.78 27.70
N LEU A 24 9.91 23.81 27.29
CA LEU A 24 11.01 24.38 28.07
C LEU A 24 10.49 25.04 29.35
N ALA A 25 9.42 25.82 29.25
CA ALA A 25 8.77 26.48 30.39
C ALA A 25 8.18 25.47 31.38
N SER A 26 7.57 24.39 30.87
CA SER A 26 7.10 23.28 31.71
C SER A 26 8.25 22.59 32.45
N PHE A 27 9.36 22.33 31.76
CA PHE A 27 10.54 21.71 32.37
C PHE A 27 11.13 22.54 33.53
N HIS A 28 11.14 23.86 33.39
CA HIS A 28 11.63 24.79 34.43
C HIS A 28 10.54 25.25 35.41
N ARG A 29 9.33 24.69 35.34
CA ARG A 29 8.16 25.08 36.14
C ARG A 29 7.78 26.56 36.02
N GLN A 30 8.07 27.16 34.88
CA GLN A 30 7.72 28.54 34.50
C GLN A 30 6.39 28.60 33.72
N SER A 31 5.51 27.61 33.93
CA SER A 31 4.24 27.49 33.22
C SER A 31 3.26 28.54 33.74
N GLY A 32 3.10 29.66 33.02
CA GLY A 32 2.17 30.73 33.37
C GLY A 32 2.74 32.14 33.35
N GLN A 33 4.06 32.31 33.23
CA GLN A 33 4.66 33.62 33.00
C GLN A 33 4.73 33.90 31.49
N GLY A 34 3.80 34.72 30.99
CA GLY A 34 3.74 35.14 29.58
C GLY A 34 4.98 35.88 29.07
N ASP A 35 5.90 36.24 29.98
CA ASP A 35 7.08 37.04 29.71
C ASP A 35 8.39 36.35 30.17
N TRP A 36 8.37 35.04 30.40
CA TRP A 36 9.57 34.33 30.82
C TRP A 36 10.63 34.30 29.71
N GLN A 37 11.79 34.90 30.01
CA GLN A 37 12.93 34.96 29.12
C GLN A 37 13.98 33.93 29.52
N PHE A 38 13.92 32.75 28.90
CA PHE A 38 14.90 31.69 29.13
C PHE A 38 16.32 32.13 28.73
N THR A 39 17.32 31.61 29.44
CA THR A 39 18.76 31.82 29.23
C THR A 39 19.37 30.66 28.45
N VAL A 40 20.65 30.78 28.03
CA VAL A 40 21.39 29.66 27.42
C VAL A 40 21.49 28.45 28.36
N ASP A 41 21.66 28.69 29.66
CA ASP A 41 21.76 27.63 30.68
C ASP A 41 20.46 26.84 30.81
N ASP A 42 19.31 27.50 30.66
CA ASP A 42 18.00 26.84 30.65
C ASP A 42 17.87 25.87 29.48
N VAL A 43 18.37 26.28 28.30
CA VAL A 43 18.38 25.45 27.08
C VAL A 43 19.36 24.28 27.21
N ILE A 44 20.55 24.52 27.79
CA ILE A 44 21.55 23.47 28.04
C ILE A 44 21.01 22.44 29.05
N ALA A 45 20.42 22.90 30.15
CA ALA A 45 19.81 22.03 31.16
C ALA A 45 18.71 21.16 30.56
N PHE A 46 17.84 21.75 29.73
CA PHE A 46 16.78 21.03 29.04
C PHE A 46 17.33 20.03 28.01
N SER A 47 18.34 20.42 27.22
CA SER A 47 19.03 19.55 26.27
C SER A 47 19.68 18.34 26.95
N ARG A 48 20.35 18.56 28.10
CA ARG A 48 20.94 17.49 28.93
C ARG A 48 19.88 16.56 29.52
N ALA A 49 18.74 17.08 29.96
CA ALA A 49 17.63 16.25 30.42
C ALA A 49 17.04 15.38 29.28
N LYS A 50 16.94 15.91 28.07
CA LYS A 50 16.56 15.14 26.88
C LYS A 50 17.61 14.08 26.52
N LEU A 51 18.89 14.38 26.67
CA LEU A 51 19.95 13.39 26.49
C LEU A 51 19.83 12.24 27.50
N ARG A 52 19.60 12.54 28.79
CA ARG A 52 19.40 11.52 29.85
C ARG A 52 18.18 10.63 29.62
N SER A 53 17.15 11.13 28.92
CA SER A 53 15.97 10.35 28.51
C SER A 53 16.12 9.65 27.16
N GLY A 54 17.35 9.60 26.60
CA GLY A 54 17.66 8.86 25.38
C GLY A 54 17.29 9.58 24.09
N ALA A 55 17.10 10.91 24.09
CA ALA A 55 16.84 11.66 22.88
C ALA A 55 18.13 11.84 22.04
N PRO A 56 18.12 11.41 20.75
CA PRO A 56 19.29 11.54 19.87
C PRO A 56 19.61 13.00 19.58
N ALA A 57 20.86 13.31 19.19
CA ALA A 57 21.34 14.67 18.98
C ALA A 57 20.51 15.45 17.97
N TRP A 58 20.01 14.82 16.90
CA TRP A 58 19.22 15.53 15.88
C TRP A 58 17.90 16.05 16.44
N LYS A 59 17.28 15.33 17.37
CA LYS A 59 16.04 15.75 18.04
C LYS A 59 16.30 16.89 19.02
N ARG A 60 17.45 16.85 19.71
CA ARG A 60 17.94 17.94 20.57
C ARG A 60 18.30 19.19 19.74
N LEU A 61 18.86 19.02 18.54
CA LEU A 61 19.14 20.09 17.60
C LEU A 61 17.86 20.77 17.08
N MET A 62 16.82 20.00 16.73
CA MET A 62 15.52 20.56 16.33
C MET A 62 14.86 21.36 17.44
N MET A 63 14.97 20.89 18.68
CA MET A 63 14.51 21.61 19.86
C MET A 63 15.25 22.95 20.01
N VAL A 64 16.59 22.96 19.94
CA VAL A 64 17.37 24.21 20.05
C VAL A 64 17.05 25.17 18.91
N ARG A 65 16.91 24.70 17.66
CA ARG A 65 16.48 25.55 16.53
C ARG A 65 15.11 26.17 16.77
N GLY A 66 14.14 25.39 17.25
CA GLY A 66 12.81 25.90 17.58
C GLY A 66 12.82 26.96 18.71
N LEU A 67 13.72 26.83 19.69
CA LEU A 67 13.90 27.83 20.74
C LEU A 67 14.60 29.10 20.23
N MET A 68 15.56 28.96 19.32
CA MET A 68 16.16 30.11 18.61
C MET A 68 15.10 30.86 17.80
N ASP A 69 14.23 30.14 17.09
CA ASP A 69 13.12 30.74 16.34
C ASP A 69 12.13 31.45 17.27
N TYR A 70 11.84 30.89 18.45
CA TYR A 70 11.00 31.57 19.46
C TYR A 70 11.65 32.87 19.95
N ARG A 71 12.95 32.82 20.27
CA ARG A 71 13.69 34.00 20.75
C ARG A 71 13.77 35.10 19.69
N ARG A 72 13.94 34.73 18.42
CA ARG A 72 13.98 35.66 17.28
C ARG A 72 12.59 36.25 16.95
N LEU A 73 11.59 35.39 16.78
CA LEU A 73 10.26 35.79 16.26
C LEU A 73 9.33 36.36 17.33
N VAL A 74 9.47 35.92 18.59
CA VAL A 74 8.58 36.32 19.70
C VAL A 74 9.30 37.27 20.65
N GLN A 75 10.48 36.90 21.16
CA GLN A 75 11.19 37.72 22.15
C GLN A 75 12.02 38.85 21.52
N LYS A 76 12.23 38.83 20.19
CA LYS A 76 13.05 39.79 19.44
C LYS A 76 14.44 40.02 20.05
N ARG A 77 15.08 38.95 20.53
CA ARG A 77 16.39 38.98 21.22
C ARG A 77 17.51 38.37 20.35
N PRO A 78 18.78 38.76 20.59
CA PRO A 78 19.93 38.19 19.88
C PRO A 78 20.10 36.69 20.17
N LEU A 79 20.78 35.99 19.25
CA LEU A 79 20.95 34.53 19.27
C LEU A 79 22.40 34.10 19.56
N ASP A 80 23.30 35.05 19.81
CA ASP A 80 24.75 34.84 19.84
C ASP A 80 25.18 33.78 20.86
N ASP A 81 24.45 33.70 21.99
CA ASP A 81 24.66 32.71 23.05
C ASP A 81 24.18 31.29 22.69
N LEU A 82 23.21 31.16 21.79
CA LEU A 82 22.66 29.86 21.35
C LEU A 82 23.33 29.29 20.11
N ILE A 83 24.06 30.11 19.35
CA ILE A 83 24.81 29.69 18.17
C ILE A 83 25.83 28.58 18.50
N PRO A 84 26.68 28.71 19.55
CA PRO A 84 27.63 27.66 19.93
C PRO A 84 26.93 26.35 20.35
N VAL A 85 25.78 26.44 21.02
CA VAL A 85 25.00 25.26 21.45
C VAL A 85 24.44 24.52 20.23
N ARG A 86 23.94 25.26 19.23
CA ARG A 86 23.46 24.70 17.96
C ARG A 86 24.60 24.03 17.21
N GLU A 87 25.74 24.70 17.06
CA GLU A 87 26.91 24.20 16.35
C GLU A 87 27.47 22.95 17.01
N LYS A 88 27.58 22.95 18.34
CA LYS A 88 28.03 21.76 19.07
C LYS A 88 27.07 20.59 18.89
N LEU A 89 25.75 20.83 18.87
CA LEU A 89 24.78 19.78 18.58
C LEU A 89 24.84 19.31 17.11
N GLN A 90 25.20 20.17 16.16
CA GLN A 90 25.44 19.78 14.77
C GLN A 90 26.67 18.88 14.66
N GLU A 91 27.77 19.20 15.34
CA GLU A 91 28.95 18.33 15.43
C GLU A 91 28.58 16.98 16.04
N VAL A 92 27.86 16.96 17.18
CA VAL A 92 27.44 15.71 17.83
C VAL A 92 26.49 14.91 16.93
N VAL A 93 25.66 15.55 16.10
CA VAL A 93 24.85 14.83 15.09
C VAL A 93 25.72 14.16 14.05
N VAL A 94 26.81 14.79 13.63
CA VAL A 94 27.79 14.20 12.70
C VAL A 94 28.55 13.06 13.39
N THR A 95 29.03 13.25 14.63
CA THR A 95 29.73 12.20 15.39
C THR A 95 28.83 11.04 15.78
N GLU A 96 27.56 11.26 16.16
CA GLU A 96 26.57 10.18 16.38
C GLU A 96 26.31 9.40 15.09
N ARG A 97 26.50 10.00 13.91
CA ARG A 97 26.43 9.30 12.60
C ARG A 97 27.72 8.54 12.30
N VAL A 98 28.89 9.12 12.60
CA VAL A 98 30.21 8.53 12.35
C VAL A 98 30.53 7.38 13.34
N SER A 99 30.14 7.47 14.61
CA SER A 99 30.29 6.35 15.57
C SER A 99 29.29 5.21 15.35
N GLU A 100 28.28 5.39 14.49
CA GLU A 100 27.49 4.28 13.95
C GLU A 100 28.14 3.64 12.70
N GLU A 101 29.23 4.20 12.17
CA GLU A 101 29.89 3.80 10.91
C GLU A 101 31.23 3.05 11.09
N ASP A 102 31.89 3.08 12.27
CA ASP A 102 33.18 2.38 12.51
C ASP A 102 33.07 1.02 13.24
N ALA A 103 31.90 0.37 13.17
CA ALA A 103 31.76 -1.04 13.52
C ALA A 103 31.13 -1.80 12.35
N GLU A 104 32.01 -2.43 11.58
CA GLU A 104 31.78 -3.42 10.51
C GLU A 104 31.51 -2.86 9.10
N ASP A 105 32.41 -3.31 8.23
CA ASP A 105 32.52 -3.23 6.77
C ASP A 105 31.29 -2.85 5.93
N ILE A 106 31.59 -2.02 4.95
CA ILE A 106 30.78 -1.62 3.81
C ILE A 106 30.47 -2.84 2.94
N GLU A 107 29.24 -3.36 2.99
CA GLU A 107 28.46 -3.76 1.80
C GLU A 107 26.97 -4.08 2.09
N GLU A 108 26.14 -3.72 1.12
CA GLU A 108 24.74 -4.10 0.87
C GLU A 108 23.58 -3.55 1.74
N VAL A 109 22.90 -2.59 1.13
CA VAL A 109 21.53 -2.11 1.38
C VAL A 109 20.53 -3.28 1.56
N VAL A 110 20.23 -3.64 2.81
CA VAL A 110 19.03 -4.41 3.18
C VAL A 110 18.45 -3.87 4.48
N SER A 111 17.40 -3.05 4.36
CA SER A 111 16.32 -2.84 5.33
C SER A 111 16.56 -3.28 6.80
N LYS A 112 16.98 -2.40 7.72
CA LYS A 112 17.23 -2.82 9.11
C LYS A 112 15.95 -3.33 9.77
N ILE A 113 15.97 -4.56 10.30
CA ILE A 113 14.89 -5.13 11.11
C ILE A 113 15.04 -4.60 12.53
N ASN A 114 13.92 -4.26 13.18
CA ASN A 114 13.96 -3.74 14.54
C ASN A 114 14.41 -4.84 15.51
N SER A 115 15.60 -4.66 16.11
CA SER A 115 16.20 -5.60 17.06
C SER A 115 15.43 -5.74 18.38
N ARG A 116 14.49 -4.82 18.67
CA ARG A 116 13.62 -4.87 19.85
C ARG A 116 12.34 -5.69 19.64
N GLU A 117 12.03 -6.09 18.41
CA GLU A 117 10.89 -6.99 18.17
C GLU A 117 11.23 -8.42 18.63
N PRO A 118 10.23 -9.27 18.95
CA PRO A 118 10.47 -10.68 19.23
C PRO A 118 11.31 -11.34 18.13
N ASP A 119 12.23 -12.21 18.53
CA ASP A 119 13.11 -12.99 17.65
C ASP A 119 12.35 -13.69 16.51
N VAL A 120 11.18 -14.29 16.81
CA VAL A 120 10.30 -14.91 15.81
C VAL A 120 9.80 -13.91 14.77
N ILE A 121 9.44 -12.68 15.17
CA ILE A 121 9.00 -11.64 14.24
C ILE A 121 10.17 -11.14 13.40
N GLN A 122 11.36 -11.05 13.98
CA GLN A 122 12.57 -10.68 13.24
C GLN A 122 12.86 -11.72 12.15
N GLN A 123 12.89 -13.02 12.48
CA GLN A 123 13.09 -14.09 11.51
C GLN A 123 11.97 -14.13 10.46
N TYR A 124 10.73 -13.89 10.88
CA TYR A 124 9.59 -13.85 9.97
C TYR A 124 9.69 -12.73 8.94
N ARG A 125 10.09 -11.51 9.36
CA ARG A 125 10.37 -10.41 8.42
C ARG A 125 11.52 -10.75 7.48
N ARG A 126 12.61 -11.39 7.95
CA ARG A 126 13.70 -11.86 7.08
C ARG A 126 13.18 -12.82 6.02
N ALA A 127 12.38 -13.81 6.42
CA ALA A 127 11.80 -14.79 5.51
C ALA A 127 10.88 -14.14 4.46
N LEU A 128 10.00 -13.22 4.89
CA LEU A 128 9.10 -12.49 4.00
C LEU A 128 9.86 -11.63 2.98
N ARG A 129 10.93 -10.94 3.42
CA ARG A 129 11.76 -10.10 2.53
C ARG A 129 12.60 -10.93 1.58
N ARG A 130 13.18 -12.05 2.05
CA ARG A 130 13.90 -13.01 1.21
C ARG A 130 13.02 -13.56 0.08
N ASP A 131 11.74 -13.80 0.38
CA ASP A 131 10.75 -14.25 -0.61
C ASP A 131 10.18 -13.10 -1.47
N GLY A 132 10.74 -11.89 -1.37
CA GLY A 132 10.34 -10.72 -2.16
C GLY A 132 8.92 -10.24 -1.88
N LYS A 133 8.33 -10.56 -0.72
CA LYS A 133 6.97 -10.11 -0.39
C LYS A 133 6.92 -8.58 -0.27
N LYS A 134 5.82 -7.98 -0.73
CA LYS A 134 5.59 -6.53 -0.62
C LYS A 134 5.46 -6.12 0.86
N TYR A 135 5.91 -4.92 1.20
CA TYR A 135 5.81 -4.37 2.56
C TYR A 135 4.38 -4.39 3.14
N ALA A 136 3.36 -4.17 2.32
CA ALA A 136 1.96 -4.27 2.75
C ALA A 136 1.59 -5.70 3.20
N THR A 137 2.08 -6.72 2.50
CA THR A 137 1.94 -8.13 2.89
C THR A 137 2.71 -8.40 4.17
N GLU A 138 3.96 -7.92 4.27
CA GLU A 138 4.77 -8.06 5.49
C GLU A 138 4.03 -7.50 6.71
N ARG A 139 3.53 -6.26 6.62
CA ARG A 139 2.76 -5.63 7.71
C ARG A 139 1.50 -6.44 8.08
N ALA A 140 0.73 -6.88 7.09
CA ALA A 140 -0.48 -7.64 7.35
C ALA A 140 -0.17 -8.98 8.02
N TYR A 141 0.81 -9.71 7.48
CA TYR A 141 1.21 -11.02 7.98
C TYR A 141 1.80 -10.93 9.38
N VAL A 142 2.71 -9.97 9.62
CA VAL A 142 3.26 -9.72 10.97
C VAL A 142 2.15 -9.37 11.95
N GLY A 143 1.15 -8.58 11.54
CA GLY A 143 -0.01 -8.28 12.38
C GLY A 143 -0.79 -9.53 12.78
N LYS A 144 -1.00 -10.47 11.85
CA LYS A 144 -1.68 -11.75 12.12
C LYS A 144 -0.87 -12.66 13.03
N VAL A 145 0.44 -12.78 12.81
CA VAL A 145 1.33 -13.56 13.68
C VAL A 145 1.38 -12.96 15.09
N LYS A 146 1.47 -11.64 15.24
CA LYS A 146 1.43 -10.99 16.56
C LYS A 146 0.12 -11.22 17.30
N ALA A 147 -1.02 -11.23 16.59
CA ALA A 147 -2.31 -11.55 17.19
C ALA A 147 -2.34 -13.00 17.72
N PHE A 148 -1.88 -13.96 16.92
CA PHE A 148 -1.74 -15.36 17.33
C PHE A 148 -0.81 -15.53 18.55
N MET A 149 0.36 -14.87 18.53
CA MET A 149 1.29 -14.87 19.65
C MET A 149 0.64 -14.32 20.93
N SER A 150 -0.12 -13.22 20.82
CA SER A 150 -0.79 -12.61 21.96
C SER A 150 -1.86 -13.53 22.57
N GLU A 151 -2.63 -14.22 21.74
CA GLU A 151 -3.69 -15.14 22.19
C GLU A 151 -3.11 -16.38 22.90
N ARG A 152 -2.02 -16.93 22.36
CA ARG A 152 -1.35 -18.12 22.89
C ARG A 152 -0.24 -17.80 23.90
N ALA A 153 -0.14 -16.53 24.32
CA ALA A 153 0.89 -16.03 25.23
C ALA A 153 2.35 -16.33 24.84
N LEU A 154 2.63 -16.39 23.53
CA LEU A 154 3.95 -16.67 22.96
C LEU A 154 4.79 -15.39 22.90
N LYS A 155 6.07 -15.48 23.26
CA LYS A 155 7.00 -14.34 23.34
C LYS A 155 8.25 -14.52 22.51
N CYS A 156 8.71 -15.76 22.32
CA CYS A 156 9.96 -16.05 21.64
C CYS A 156 9.86 -17.26 20.69
N LEU A 157 10.95 -17.55 19.96
CA LEU A 157 11.02 -18.70 19.06
C LEU A 157 10.81 -20.03 19.77
N ALA A 158 11.36 -20.20 20.98
CA ALA A 158 11.27 -21.46 21.73
C ALA A 158 9.82 -21.83 22.09
N ASP A 159 8.97 -20.82 22.30
CA ASP A 159 7.55 -21.06 22.64
C ASP A 159 6.78 -21.75 21.49
N PHE A 160 7.27 -21.66 20.25
CA PHE A 160 6.67 -22.33 19.09
C PHE A 160 7.04 -23.81 18.98
N ASP A 161 7.91 -24.35 19.83
CA ASP A 161 8.26 -25.79 19.82
C ASP A 161 7.07 -26.68 20.20
N CYS A 162 6.20 -26.20 21.09
CA CYS A 162 5.00 -26.92 21.52
C CYS A 162 3.76 -26.60 20.66
N ILE A 163 3.89 -25.72 19.65
CA ILE A 163 2.77 -25.26 18.84
C ILE A 163 2.64 -26.11 17.57
N GLY A 164 1.46 -26.68 17.37
CA GLY A 164 1.13 -27.54 16.24
C GLY A 164 -0.02 -27.02 15.37
N GLY A 165 -0.47 -27.87 14.44
CA GLY A 165 -1.61 -27.57 13.57
C GLY A 165 -2.93 -27.36 14.33
N ALA A 166 -3.11 -28.07 15.46
CA ALA A 166 -4.29 -27.95 16.31
C ALA A 166 -4.42 -26.54 16.92
N ASP A 167 -3.32 -25.93 17.35
CA ASP A 167 -3.33 -24.57 17.90
C ASP A 167 -3.69 -23.52 16.83
N VAL A 168 -3.19 -23.73 15.61
CA VAL A 168 -3.53 -22.88 14.46
C VAL A 168 -5.01 -23.04 14.11
N GLU A 169 -5.53 -24.26 14.14
CA GLU A 169 -6.94 -24.54 13.88
C GLU A 169 -7.87 -23.92 14.93
N ALA A 170 -7.51 -24.05 16.22
CA ALA A 170 -8.21 -23.41 17.31
C ALA A 170 -8.25 -21.89 17.12
N HIS A 171 -7.09 -21.25 16.89
CA HIS A 171 -7.03 -19.80 16.65
C HIS A 171 -7.90 -19.34 15.47
N LEU A 172 -7.87 -20.09 14.35
CA LEU A 172 -8.68 -19.74 13.19
C LEU A 172 -10.18 -19.93 13.42
N THR A 173 -10.55 -20.85 14.32
CA THR A 173 -11.93 -21.07 14.77
C THR A 173 -12.36 -19.96 15.71
N ASP A 174 -11.54 -19.59 16.70
CA ASP A 174 -11.78 -18.49 17.64
C ASP A 174 -11.96 -17.17 16.87
N LEU A 175 -11.13 -16.91 15.85
CA LEU A 175 -11.30 -15.76 14.97
C LEU A 175 -12.64 -15.75 14.23
N ALA A 176 -13.12 -16.91 13.79
CA ALA A 176 -14.36 -17.02 13.03
C ALA A 176 -15.61 -16.95 13.91
N VAL A 177 -15.59 -17.62 15.06
CA VAL A 177 -16.73 -17.74 15.98
C VAL A 177 -16.80 -16.54 16.92
N ASP A 178 -15.75 -16.33 17.73
CA ASP A 178 -15.73 -15.28 18.76
C ASP A 178 -15.37 -13.92 18.17
N GLY A 179 -14.40 -13.90 17.25
CA GLY A 179 -13.96 -12.69 16.58
C GLY A 179 -14.91 -12.19 15.49
N ASN A 180 -15.87 -13.03 15.06
CA ASN A 180 -16.81 -12.76 13.97
C ASN A 180 -16.14 -12.11 12.74
N VAL A 181 -14.92 -12.56 12.40
CA VAL A 181 -14.14 -11.93 11.34
C VAL A 181 -14.63 -12.35 9.95
N ALA A 182 -14.47 -11.45 8.98
CA ALA A 182 -14.76 -11.80 7.60
C ALA A 182 -13.89 -12.98 7.08
N PRO A 183 -14.43 -13.84 6.20
CA PRO A 183 -13.69 -14.92 5.52
C PRO A 183 -12.29 -14.58 5.02
N SER A 184 -12.14 -13.40 4.40
CA SER A 184 -10.86 -12.95 3.86
C SER A 184 -9.82 -12.67 4.95
N THR A 185 -10.28 -12.23 6.11
CA THR A 185 -9.43 -11.93 7.27
C THR A 185 -8.91 -13.22 7.90
N GLN A 186 -9.77 -14.23 8.03
CA GLN A 186 -9.41 -15.58 8.48
C GLN A 186 -8.41 -16.22 7.50
N ASN A 187 -8.69 -16.19 6.20
CA ASN A 187 -7.77 -16.71 5.18
C ASN A 187 -6.40 -16.00 5.19
N GLN A 188 -6.38 -14.68 5.42
CA GLN A 188 -5.12 -13.95 5.56
C GLN A 188 -4.34 -14.40 6.81
N ALA A 189 -5.02 -14.67 7.92
CA ALA A 189 -4.39 -15.22 9.13
C ALA A 189 -3.84 -16.62 8.88
N PHE A 190 -4.62 -17.50 8.26
CA PHE A 190 -4.19 -18.85 7.87
C PHE A 190 -2.93 -18.81 7.01
N HIS A 191 -2.91 -18.01 5.94
CA HIS A 191 -1.73 -17.93 5.06
C HIS A 191 -0.52 -17.28 5.74
N ALA A 192 -0.72 -16.35 6.67
CA ALA A 192 0.37 -15.80 7.46
C ALA A 192 1.00 -16.86 8.38
N LEU A 193 0.17 -17.62 9.10
CA LEU A 193 0.65 -18.69 9.98
C LEU A 193 1.29 -19.82 9.17
N LEU A 194 0.67 -20.25 8.07
CA LEU A 194 1.25 -21.23 7.16
C LEU A 194 2.63 -20.80 6.65
N PHE A 195 2.79 -19.55 6.22
CA PHE A 195 4.09 -19.03 5.78
C PHE A 195 5.12 -19.05 6.93
N LEU A 196 4.71 -18.73 8.16
CA LEU A 196 5.59 -18.75 9.33
C LEU A 196 6.13 -20.17 9.57
N PHE A 197 5.26 -21.17 9.65
CA PHE A 197 5.69 -22.55 9.91
C PHE A 197 6.55 -23.11 8.78
N GLN A 198 6.17 -22.86 7.53
CA GLN A 198 6.91 -23.38 6.37
C GLN A 198 8.28 -22.70 6.18
N HIS A 199 8.36 -21.38 6.30
CA HIS A 199 9.58 -20.65 5.93
C HIS A 199 10.50 -20.26 7.09
N VAL A 200 9.97 -20.16 8.32
CA VAL A 200 10.77 -19.88 9.52
C VAL A 200 11.10 -21.17 10.25
N PHE A 201 10.08 -21.93 10.65
CA PHE A 201 10.29 -23.16 11.42
C PHE A 201 10.63 -24.38 10.56
N LYS A 202 10.41 -24.31 9.24
CA LYS A 202 10.57 -25.43 8.29
C LYS A 202 9.79 -26.68 8.73
N ARG A 203 8.61 -26.47 9.33
CA ARG A 203 7.69 -27.51 9.78
C ARG A 203 6.47 -27.53 8.88
N ASP A 204 5.99 -28.73 8.55
CA ASP A 204 4.67 -28.91 7.98
C ASP A 204 3.63 -28.97 9.11
N ILE A 205 2.61 -28.14 9.04
CA ILE A 205 1.50 -28.10 10.00
C ILE A 205 0.34 -29.00 9.58
N GLY A 206 0.49 -29.73 8.47
CA GLY A 206 -0.50 -30.68 7.98
C GLY A 206 -1.78 -30.02 7.46
N ARG A 207 -2.85 -30.81 7.32
CA ARG A 207 -4.16 -30.32 6.88
C ARG A 207 -4.91 -29.70 8.07
N ILE A 208 -4.92 -28.38 8.12
CA ILE A 208 -5.75 -27.61 9.06
C ILE A 208 -7.20 -27.59 8.56
N GLN A 209 -8.13 -28.16 9.33
CA GLN A 209 -9.56 -28.24 9.01
C GLN A 209 -10.37 -27.11 9.66
N ALA A 210 -9.85 -25.88 9.64
CA ALA A 210 -10.61 -24.73 10.13
C ALA A 210 -11.88 -24.51 9.29
N ILE A 211 -13.01 -24.24 9.96
CA ILE A 211 -14.27 -23.86 9.30
C ILE A 211 -14.02 -22.56 8.53
N ARG A 212 -14.01 -22.65 7.20
CA ARG A 212 -13.87 -21.50 6.31
C ARG A 212 -15.25 -21.07 5.83
N ALA A 213 -15.76 -19.98 6.38
CA ALA A 213 -16.87 -19.28 5.75
C ALA A 213 -16.40 -18.79 4.36
N SER A 214 -17.12 -19.11 3.29
CA SER A 214 -16.82 -18.58 1.95
C SER A 214 -17.66 -17.34 1.71
N LYS A 215 -17.03 -16.23 1.32
CA LYS A 215 -17.79 -15.06 0.85
C LYS A 215 -18.36 -15.41 -0.54
N GLY A 216 -19.68 -15.50 -0.67
CA GLY A 216 -20.33 -15.69 -1.96
C GLY A 216 -19.84 -14.68 -3.01
N LYS A 217 -19.85 -15.06 -4.29
CA LYS A 217 -19.41 -14.17 -5.38
C LYS A 217 -20.34 -12.95 -5.44
N GLN A 218 -19.81 -11.76 -5.19
CA GLN A 218 -20.55 -10.51 -5.31
C GLN A 218 -20.48 -10.01 -6.75
N ILE A 219 -21.62 -9.57 -7.29
CA ILE A 219 -21.70 -8.92 -8.60
C ILE A 219 -21.10 -7.51 -8.46
N PRO A 220 -20.12 -7.11 -9.30
CA PRO A 220 -19.52 -5.79 -9.21
C PRO A 220 -20.53 -4.69 -9.45
N THR A 221 -20.44 -3.61 -8.68
CA THR A 221 -21.16 -2.36 -8.97
C THR A 221 -20.55 -1.69 -10.19
N VAL A 222 -21.40 -1.29 -11.13
CA VAL A 222 -21.05 -0.56 -12.36
C VAL A 222 -21.86 0.72 -12.47
N LEU A 223 -21.21 1.78 -12.92
CA LEU A 223 -21.81 3.09 -13.20
C LEU A 223 -22.20 3.17 -14.67
N SER A 224 -23.34 3.79 -14.96
CA SER A 224 -23.68 4.27 -16.30
C SER A 224 -22.81 5.46 -16.72
N TYR A 225 -22.80 5.79 -18.01
CA TYR A 225 -22.08 6.97 -18.52
C TYR A 225 -22.49 8.27 -17.80
N GLU A 226 -23.79 8.49 -17.62
CA GLU A 226 -24.30 9.67 -16.90
C GLU A 226 -23.86 9.71 -15.43
N GLU A 227 -23.85 8.56 -14.76
CA GLU A 227 -23.38 8.48 -13.37
C GLU A 227 -21.87 8.77 -13.27
N VAL A 228 -21.07 8.27 -14.22
CA VAL A 228 -19.64 8.59 -14.29
C VAL A 228 -19.44 10.09 -14.48
N GLU A 229 -20.15 10.69 -15.45
CA GLU A 229 -20.07 12.12 -15.72
C GLU A 229 -20.48 12.96 -14.49
N LYS A 230 -21.58 12.61 -13.83
CA LYS A 230 -22.03 13.27 -12.59
C LYS A 230 -20.96 13.21 -11.49
N VAL A 231 -20.31 12.06 -11.27
CA VAL A 231 -19.27 11.95 -10.25
C VAL A 231 -18.03 12.74 -10.64
N LEU A 232 -17.54 12.59 -11.88
CA LEU A 232 -16.35 13.31 -12.36
C LEU A 232 -16.57 14.83 -12.34
N GLY A 233 -17.77 15.30 -12.68
CA GLY A 233 -18.15 16.71 -12.63
C GLY A 233 -18.17 17.31 -11.23
N LYS A 234 -18.17 16.49 -10.16
CA LYS A 234 -18.03 16.94 -8.76
C LYS A 234 -16.59 16.84 -8.23
N MET A 235 -15.65 16.38 -9.05
CA MET A 235 -14.23 16.27 -8.70
C MET A 235 -13.41 17.39 -9.34
N GLN A 236 -12.27 17.71 -8.73
CA GLN A 236 -11.38 18.77 -9.23
C GLN A 236 -9.91 18.45 -8.98
N GLY A 237 -9.04 19.13 -9.73
CA GLY A 237 -7.58 19.06 -9.58
C GLY A 237 -7.04 17.64 -9.70
N VAL A 238 -6.09 17.28 -8.82
CA VAL A 238 -5.39 15.98 -8.88
C VAL A 238 -6.35 14.79 -8.75
N SER A 239 -7.36 14.91 -7.89
CA SER A 239 -8.33 13.84 -7.69
C SER A 239 -9.14 13.51 -8.95
N LEU A 240 -9.47 14.53 -9.75
CA LEU A 240 -10.17 14.34 -11.04
C LEU A 240 -9.28 13.61 -12.05
N VAL A 241 -8.01 14.01 -12.18
CA VAL A 241 -7.06 13.35 -13.09
C VAL A 241 -6.89 11.88 -12.71
N ILE A 242 -6.76 11.57 -11.41
CA ILE A 242 -6.68 10.19 -10.93
C ILE A 242 -7.96 9.43 -11.28
N ALA A 243 -9.15 9.98 -11.01
CA ALA A 243 -10.42 9.31 -11.34
C ALA A 243 -10.55 9.01 -12.84
N LYS A 244 -10.16 9.96 -13.68
CA LYS A 244 -10.11 9.80 -15.14
C LYS A 244 -9.10 8.74 -15.58
N LEU A 245 -7.95 8.61 -14.93
CA LEU A 245 -7.02 7.49 -15.20
C LEU A 245 -7.60 6.13 -14.80
N LEU A 246 -8.34 6.05 -13.68
CA LEU A 246 -8.99 4.81 -13.26
C LEU A 246 -10.09 4.38 -14.24
N TYR A 247 -10.88 5.33 -14.73
CA TYR A 247 -11.97 5.08 -15.66
C TYR A 247 -11.47 4.94 -17.11
N GLY A 248 -10.71 5.88 -17.64
CA GLY A 248 -10.28 5.90 -19.04
C GLY A 248 -9.20 4.89 -19.39
N CYS A 249 -8.33 4.53 -18.44
CA CYS A 249 -7.23 3.59 -18.67
C CYS A 249 -7.42 2.26 -17.90
N GLY A 250 -8.52 2.11 -17.15
CA GLY A 250 -8.79 0.92 -16.34
C GLY A 250 -7.75 0.64 -15.25
N MET A 251 -6.98 1.64 -14.81
CA MET A 251 -5.87 1.44 -13.86
C MET A 251 -6.37 1.05 -12.46
N ARG A 252 -5.54 0.33 -11.68
CA ARG A 252 -5.73 0.24 -10.23
C ARG A 252 -5.27 1.54 -9.58
N ILE A 253 -5.87 1.92 -8.45
CA ILE A 253 -5.45 3.13 -7.71
C ILE A 253 -3.97 3.13 -7.35
N SER A 254 -3.39 1.98 -6.98
CA SER A 254 -1.96 1.89 -6.69
C SER A 254 -1.09 2.10 -7.93
N GLU A 255 -1.57 1.67 -9.11
CA GLU A 255 -0.85 1.87 -10.38
C GLU A 255 -0.89 3.34 -10.78
N ALA A 256 -2.07 3.98 -10.70
CA ALA A 256 -2.23 5.40 -10.99
C ALA A 256 -1.37 6.28 -10.06
N LEU A 257 -1.35 5.98 -8.75
CA LEU A 257 -0.54 6.74 -7.79
C LEU A 257 0.97 6.53 -7.98
N ALA A 258 1.39 5.33 -8.35
CA ALA A 258 2.80 4.99 -8.54
C ALA A 258 3.35 5.38 -9.92
N LEU A 259 2.55 6.02 -10.78
CA LEU A 259 2.94 6.43 -12.12
C LEU A 259 4.14 7.38 -12.09
N ARG A 260 5.17 7.08 -12.86
CA ARG A 260 6.38 7.89 -13.00
C ARG A 260 6.36 8.69 -14.30
N VAL A 261 7.20 9.73 -14.38
CA VAL A 261 7.27 10.58 -15.58
C VAL A 261 7.63 9.78 -16.83
N LYS A 262 8.59 8.85 -16.73
CA LYS A 262 9.02 7.98 -17.84
C LYS A 262 7.95 7.01 -18.35
N ASP A 263 6.89 6.80 -17.57
CA ASP A 263 5.87 5.79 -17.87
C ASP A 263 4.81 6.33 -18.84
N ILE A 264 4.83 7.64 -19.13
CA ILE A 264 3.86 8.31 -20.02
C ILE A 264 4.54 8.64 -21.35
N ASP A 265 3.98 8.10 -22.42
CA ASP A 265 4.34 8.45 -23.79
C ASP A 265 3.23 9.32 -24.40
N PHE A 266 3.49 10.63 -24.45
CA PHE A 266 2.52 11.60 -24.98
C PHE A 266 2.42 11.57 -26.51
N GLU A 267 3.47 11.15 -27.21
CA GLU A 267 3.49 11.16 -28.68
C GLU A 267 2.68 9.98 -29.22
N ASN A 268 2.87 8.80 -28.61
CA ASN A 268 2.12 7.60 -28.99
C ASN A 268 0.80 7.45 -28.22
N SER A 269 0.47 8.38 -27.33
CA SER A 269 -0.72 8.32 -26.45
C SER A 269 -0.85 6.98 -25.71
N LEU A 270 0.24 6.58 -25.04
CA LEU A 270 0.33 5.33 -24.28
C LEU A 270 0.84 5.57 -22.86
N ILE A 271 0.40 4.72 -21.94
CA ILE A 271 0.97 4.62 -20.60
C ILE A 271 1.48 3.21 -20.37
N GLU A 272 2.75 3.09 -19.97
CA GLU A 272 3.32 1.83 -19.52
C GLU A 272 3.09 1.62 -18.02
N ILE A 273 2.40 0.54 -17.67
CA ILE A 273 2.16 0.18 -16.28
C ILE A 273 3.11 -0.93 -15.88
N HIS A 274 4.07 -0.59 -15.02
CA HIS A 274 5.01 -1.55 -14.45
C HIS A 274 4.42 -2.28 -13.23
N GLN A 275 4.95 -3.48 -12.96
CA GLN A 275 4.65 -4.28 -11.77
C GLN A 275 3.17 -4.62 -11.55
N SER A 276 2.46 -5.02 -12.61
CA SER A 276 1.18 -5.71 -12.43
C SER A 276 1.38 -7.05 -11.70
N LYS A 277 0.30 -7.66 -11.19
CA LYS A 277 0.37 -8.92 -10.44
C LYS A 277 1.18 -9.96 -11.24
N GLY A 278 2.31 -10.42 -10.70
CA GLY A 278 3.26 -11.31 -11.40
C GLY A 278 4.44 -10.62 -12.09
N ASN A 279 4.71 -9.34 -11.79
CA ASN A 279 5.82 -8.55 -12.33
C ASN A 279 5.76 -8.32 -13.86
N LYS A 280 4.56 -8.42 -14.45
CA LYS A 280 4.34 -8.15 -15.88
C LYS A 280 4.09 -6.65 -16.10
N SER A 281 4.69 -6.07 -17.13
CA SER A 281 4.29 -4.76 -17.66
C SER A 281 3.07 -4.91 -18.57
N ARG A 282 2.30 -3.85 -18.74
CA ARG A 282 1.28 -3.73 -19.80
C ARG A 282 1.17 -2.29 -20.29
N LEU A 283 0.75 -2.12 -21.54
CA LEU A 283 0.43 -0.82 -22.12
C LEU A 283 -1.08 -0.56 -22.00
N VAL A 284 -1.45 0.68 -21.77
CA VAL A 284 -2.84 1.15 -21.82
C VAL A 284 -2.92 2.44 -22.65
N PRO A 285 -4.02 2.67 -23.38
CA PRO A 285 -4.21 3.90 -24.12
C PRO A 285 -4.33 5.09 -23.16
N LEU A 286 -3.72 6.21 -23.54
CA LEU A 286 -3.87 7.51 -22.88
C LEU A 286 -5.00 8.29 -23.58
N PRO A 287 -6.13 8.57 -22.90
CA PRO A 287 -7.19 9.41 -23.45
C PRO A 287 -6.69 10.84 -23.76
N ASP A 288 -7.11 11.39 -24.90
CA ASP A 288 -6.72 12.74 -25.34
C ASP A 288 -7.04 13.83 -24.30
N GLU A 289 -8.19 13.68 -23.62
CA GLU A 289 -8.64 14.58 -22.57
C GLU A 289 -7.68 14.63 -21.35
N LEU A 290 -6.82 13.63 -21.20
CA LEU A 290 -5.83 13.54 -20.13
C LEU A 290 -4.45 14.06 -20.51
N ILE A 291 -4.16 14.28 -21.79
CA ILE A 291 -2.83 14.72 -22.27
C ILE A 291 -2.43 16.04 -21.62
N GLU A 292 -3.23 17.11 -21.79
CA GLU A 292 -2.86 18.42 -21.24
C GLU A 292 -2.91 18.48 -19.70
N PRO A 293 -3.90 17.88 -18.99
CA PRO A 293 -3.85 17.74 -17.54
C PRO A 293 -2.58 17.05 -17.03
N LEU A 294 -2.14 15.96 -17.66
CA LEU A 294 -0.91 15.25 -17.28
C LEU A 294 0.34 16.07 -17.60
N ARG A 295 0.41 16.73 -18.77
CA ARG A 295 1.50 17.66 -19.09
C ARG A 295 1.65 18.74 -18.04
N ARG A 296 0.55 19.37 -17.61
CA ARG A 296 0.57 20.37 -16.51
C ARG A 296 1.10 19.79 -15.20
N MET A 297 0.75 18.55 -14.87
CA MET A 297 1.25 17.88 -13.67
C MET A 297 2.73 17.55 -13.76
N VAL A 298 3.21 17.09 -14.92
CA VAL A 298 4.63 16.83 -15.17
C VAL A 298 5.43 18.12 -15.09
N ARG A 299 4.98 19.22 -15.71
CA ARG A 299 5.61 20.56 -15.58
C ARG A 299 5.66 21.01 -14.12
N SER A 300 4.56 20.87 -13.38
CA SER A 300 4.52 21.20 -11.96
C SER A 300 5.47 20.35 -11.13
N ARG A 301 5.60 19.05 -11.46
CA ARG A 301 6.53 18.14 -10.79
C ARG A 301 7.98 18.50 -11.10
N HIS A 302 8.28 18.96 -12.32
CA HIS A 302 9.62 19.40 -12.72
C HIS A 302 10.10 20.56 -11.85
N VAL A 303 9.28 21.60 -11.67
CA VAL A 303 9.61 22.73 -10.79
C VAL A 303 9.85 22.27 -9.35
N LEU A 304 8.95 21.43 -8.80
CA LEU A 304 9.15 20.90 -7.45
C LEU A 304 10.40 20.02 -7.34
N HIS A 305 10.74 19.28 -8.39
CA HIS A 305 11.91 18.40 -8.40
C HIS A 305 13.22 19.21 -8.43
N GLN A 306 13.25 20.32 -9.16
CA GLN A 306 14.38 21.23 -9.15
C GLN A 306 14.62 21.80 -7.75
N GLN A 307 13.57 22.23 -7.07
CA GLN A 307 13.65 22.64 -5.67
C GLN A 307 14.12 21.51 -4.76
N ASP A 308 13.62 20.28 -4.96
CA ASP A 308 14.09 19.12 -4.20
C ASP A 308 15.59 18.85 -4.39
N LEU A 309 16.13 19.12 -5.59
CA LEU A 309 17.54 18.91 -5.92
C LEU A 309 18.41 19.94 -5.20
N GLU A 310 18.00 21.21 -5.22
CA GLU A 310 18.64 22.31 -4.51
C GLU A 310 18.66 22.06 -2.99
N ASP A 311 17.55 21.55 -2.44
CA ASP A 311 17.42 21.19 -1.03
C ASP A 311 18.15 19.88 -0.66
N GLY A 312 18.72 19.15 -1.64
CA GLY A 312 19.39 17.87 -1.44
C GLY A 312 18.46 16.70 -1.06
N VAL A 313 17.14 16.86 -1.23
CA VAL A 313 16.11 15.88 -0.85
C VAL A 313 15.46 15.16 -2.04
N ALA A 314 15.87 15.49 -3.28
CA ALA A 314 15.39 14.90 -4.53
C ALA A 314 15.75 13.43 -4.67
N SER A 315 15.03 12.59 -3.94
CA SER A 315 15.21 11.15 -3.97
C SER A 315 13.86 10.46 -3.92
N VAL A 316 13.72 9.43 -4.74
CA VAL A 316 12.57 8.53 -4.74
C VAL A 316 12.99 7.11 -4.44
N TRP A 317 12.05 6.34 -3.89
CA TRP A 317 12.24 4.92 -3.74
C TRP A 317 12.33 4.24 -5.12
N LEU A 318 13.35 3.38 -5.28
CA LEU A 318 13.52 2.53 -6.46
C LEU A 318 13.29 1.06 -6.08
N PRO A 319 12.61 0.28 -6.94
CA PRO A 319 12.38 -1.12 -6.66
C PRO A 319 13.64 -1.98 -6.81
N PHE A 320 13.77 -3.00 -5.97
CA PHE A 320 14.84 -3.99 -5.98
C PHE A 320 16.25 -3.36 -5.91
N ALA A 321 17.23 -4.03 -6.52
CA ALA A 321 18.60 -3.55 -6.65
C ALA A 321 18.77 -2.49 -7.77
N LEU A 322 17.70 -1.84 -8.26
CA LEU A 322 17.85 -0.78 -9.26
C LEU A 322 18.67 0.40 -8.73
N ALA A 323 18.52 0.73 -7.45
CA ALA A 323 19.35 1.75 -6.81
C ALA A 323 20.84 1.38 -6.80
N ARG A 324 21.16 0.08 -6.75
CA ARG A 324 22.55 -0.40 -6.85
C ARG A 324 23.07 -0.37 -8.29
N LYS A 325 22.26 -0.82 -9.24
CA LYS A 325 22.63 -0.85 -10.66
C LYS A 325 22.73 0.57 -11.27
N TYR A 326 21.87 1.48 -10.82
CA TYR A 326 21.81 2.87 -11.28
C TYR A 326 21.72 3.82 -10.08
N PRO A 327 22.85 4.18 -9.46
CA PRO A 327 22.87 5.03 -8.26
C PRO A 327 22.24 6.42 -8.45
N SER A 328 22.34 6.99 -9.65
CA SER A 328 21.76 8.29 -10.00
C SER A 328 20.25 8.25 -10.22
N ALA A 329 19.68 7.08 -10.51
CA ALA A 329 18.29 6.96 -11.00
C ALA A 329 17.26 7.52 -10.02
N ALA A 330 17.53 7.45 -8.70
CA ALA A 330 16.61 7.97 -7.69
C ALA A 330 16.49 9.50 -7.72
N ARG A 331 17.49 10.19 -8.29
CA ARG A 331 17.56 11.65 -8.43
C ARG A 331 17.14 12.14 -9.81
N GLU A 332 17.06 11.27 -10.80
CA GLU A 332 16.67 11.66 -12.16
C GLU A 332 15.18 11.99 -12.24
N PHE A 333 14.85 13.01 -13.04
CA PHE A 333 13.47 13.48 -13.21
C PHE A 333 12.54 12.40 -13.76
N ARG A 334 13.03 11.59 -14.72
CA ARG A 334 12.26 10.52 -15.38
C ARG A 334 11.70 9.48 -14.38
N TRP A 335 12.39 9.27 -13.27
CA TRP A 335 12.01 8.30 -12.24
C TRP A 335 11.08 8.88 -11.18
N GLN A 336 10.85 10.19 -11.19
CA GLN A 336 10.01 10.84 -10.19
C GLN A 336 8.53 10.47 -10.39
N PHE A 337 7.78 10.37 -9.29
CA PHE A 337 6.34 10.18 -9.35
C PHE A 337 5.65 11.42 -9.92
N VAL A 338 4.69 11.21 -10.83
CA VAL A 338 3.83 12.28 -11.36
C VAL A 338 2.99 12.87 -10.24
N PHE A 339 2.37 12.01 -9.43
CA PHE A 339 1.54 12.40 -8.30
C PHE A 339 2.35 12.43 -7.00
N ALA A 340 3.34 13.31 -6.91
CA ALA A 340 4.18 13.42 -5.72
C ALA A 340 3.42 14.00 -4.51
N SER A 341 3.68 13.45 -3.33
CA SER A 341 3.23 14.00 -2.05
C SER A 341 3.93 15.33 -1.76
N ALA A 342 3.19 16.27 -1.18
CA ALA A 342 3.76 17.52 -0.69
C ALA A 342 4.76 17.29 0.45
N ARG A 343 4.55 16.24 1.26
CA ARG A 343 5.40 15.87 2.39
C ARG A 343 6.37 14.77 2.00
N LEU A 344 7.60 14.85 2.51
CA LEU A 344 8.54 13.74 2.47
C LEU A 344 8.03 12.61 3.38
N SER A 345 8.33 11.38 2.97
CA SER A 345 8.02 10.17 3.71
C SER A 345 9.30 9.43 4.02
N ARG A 346 9.32 8.75 5.17
CA ARG A 346 10.43 7.89 5.57
C ARG A 346 10.24 6.53 4.93
N ASP A 347 11.22 6.07 4.16
CA ASP A 347 11.19 4.69 3.65
C ASP A 347 11.27 3.70 4.82
N PRO A 348 10.31 2.77 4.94
CA PRO A 348 10.33 1.75 5.99
C PRO A 348 11.56 0.84 5.97
N HIS A 349 12.25 0.74 4.83
CA HIS A 349 13.40 -0.13 4.64
C HIS A 349 14.71 0.62 4.88
N SER A 350 15.03 1.63 4.07
CA SER A 350 16.28 2.39 4.22
C SER A 350 16.26 3.43 5.33
N PHE A 351 15.09 3.76 5.87
CA PHE A 351 14.86 4.89 6.79
C PHE A 351 15.23 6.27 6.23
N ALA A 352 15.62 6.36 4.96
CA ALA A 352 15.89 7.61 4.29
C ALA A 352 14.59 8.37 4.00
N MET A 353 14.70 9.70 3.94
CA MET A 353 13.58 10.58 3.61
C MET A 353 13.51 10.75 2.10
N HIS A 354 12.37 10.37 1.53
CA HIS A 354 12.13 10.44 0.09
C HIS A 354 10.82 11.16 -0.20
N ARG A 355 10.71 11.72 -1.41
CA ARG A 355 9.42 12.18 -1.90
C ARG A 355 8.65 10.96 -2.43
N HIS A 356 7.61 10.58 -1.69
CA HIS A 356 6.73 9.48 -2.09
C HIS A 356 5.56 10.00 -2.95
N HIS A 357 4.84 9.10 -3.62
CA HIS A 357 3.58 9.47 -4.24
C HIS A 357 2.50 9.82 -3.19
N LEU A 358 1.41 10.44 -3.64
CA LEU A 358 0.24 10.75 -2.81
C LEU A 358 -0.22 9.54 -2.01
N HIS A 359 -0.65 9.78 -0.77
CA HIS A 359 -1.12 8.72 0.10
C HIS A 359 -2.36 8.05 -0.50
N ARG A 360 -2.44 6.71 -0.38
CA ARG A 360 -3.54 5.89 -0.91
C ARG A 360 -4.93 6.34 -0.44
N ASP A 361 -5.02 6.93 0.75
CA ASP A 361 -6.29 7.33 1.36
C ASP A 361 -6.71 8.77 1.00
N THR A 362 -5.84 9.53 0.33
CA THR A 362 -6.17 10.86 -0.16
C THR A 362 -7.29 10.80 -1.20
N PHE A 363 -7.16 9.91 -2.19
CA PHE A 363 -8.16 9.79 -3.26
C PHE A 363 -9.54 9.30 -2.78
N PRO A 364 -9.67 8.22 -1.97
CA PRO A 364 -10.96 7.76 -1.44
C PRO A 364 -11.73 8.84 -0.68
N SER A 365 -11.03 9.71 0.07
CA SER A 365 -11.66 10.80 0.80
C SER A 365 -12.28 11.84 -0.14
N HIS A 366 -11.58 12.22 -1.22
CA HIS A 366 -12.12 13.10 -2.25
C HIS A 366 -13.23 12.46 -3.06
N LEU A 367 -13.10 11.17 -3.39
CA LEU A 367 -14.12 10.42 -4.11
C LEU A 367 -15.42 10.36 -3.31
N ARG A 368 -15.36 10.02 -2.01
CA ARG A 368 -16.54 9.96 -1.14
C ARG A 368 -17.33 11.27 -1.18
N ARG A 369 -16.64 12.40 -1.02
CA ARG A 369 -17.25 13.74 -1.08
C ARG A 369 -17.88 14.05 -2.44
N ALA A 370 -17.28 13.59 -3.53
CA ALA A 370 -17.81 13.79 -4.87
C ALA A 370 -19.09 12.94 -5.11
N VAL A 371 -19.11 11.71 -4.60
CA VAL A 371 -20.25 10.79 -4.68
C VAL A 371 -21.43 11.29 -3.84
N GLU A 372 -21.17 11.78 -2.63
CA GLU A 372 -22.21 12.42 -1.80
C GLU A 372 -22.84 13.62 -2.52
N ARG A 373 -22.03 14.42 -3.22
CA ARG A 373 -22.48 15.58 -4.00
C ARG A 373 -23.15 15.25 -5.32
N SER A 374 -22.96 14.04 -5.85
CA SER A 374 -23.60 13.62 -7.10
C SER A 374 -25.01 13.05 -6.87
N GLY A 375 -25.39 12.78 -5.62
CA GLY A 375 -26.69 12.23 -5.27
C GLY A 375 -26.87 10.76 -5.65
N ILE A 376 -25.77 10.04 -5.94
CA ILE A 376 -25.82 8.64 -6.35
C ILE A 376 -25.83 7.74 -5.10
N SER A 377 -26.81 6.85 -5.01
CA SER A 377 -26.99 5.93 -3.88
C SER A 377 -26.06 4.71 -3.92
N LYS A 378 -25.49 4.38 -5.10
CA LYS A 378 -24.58 3.25 -5.26
C LYS A 378 -23.31 3.43 -4.41
N HIS A 379 -22.79 2.33 -3.88
CA HIS A 379 -21.48 2.34 -3.26
C HIS A 379 -20.38 2.46 -4.31
N ILE A 380 -19.71 3.62 -4.37
CA ILE A 380 -18.67 3.91 -5.36
C ILE A 380 -17.30 3.91 -4.69
N SER A 381 -16.40 3.09 -5.24
CA SER A 381 -15.00 3.00 -4.87
C SER A 381 -14.09 3.20 -6.08
N SER A 382 -12.77 3.24 -5.86
CA SER A 382 -11.81 3.25 -6.97
C SER A 382 -11.96 2.06 -7.91
N HIS A 383 -12.35 0.88 -7.38
CA HIS A 383 -12.60 -0.31 -8.19
C HIS A 383 -13.85 -0.19 -9.06
N THR A 384 -14.86 0.58 -8.63
CA THR A 384 -16.10 0.80 -9.38
C THR A 384 -15.82 1.45 -10.75
N PHE A 385 -14.89 2.42 -10.82
CA PHE A 385 -14.48 3.02 -12.11
C PHE A 385 -13.87 2.00 -13.06
N ARG A 386 -12.98 1.15 -12.55
CA ARG A 386 -12.35 0.09 -13.33
C ARG A 386 -13.35 -0.99 -13.78
N HIS A 387 -14.33 -1.31 -12.94
CA HIS A 387 -15.42 -2.21 -13.30
C HIS A 387 -16.30 -1.59 -14.42
N SER A 388 -16.55 -0.29 -14.32
CA SER A 388 -17.33 0.45 -15.32
C SER A 388 -16.60 0.55 -16.65
N PHE A 389 -15.30 0.85 -16.64
CA PHE A 389 -14.42 0.81 -17.82
C PHE A 389 -14.53 -0.53 -18.56
N ALA A 390 -14.32 -1.64 -17.85
CA ALA A 390 -14.35 -2.97 -18.45
C ALA A 390 -15.72 -3.31 -19.02
N THR A 391 -16.79 -2.97 -18.29
CA THR A 391 -18.17 -3.22 -18.73
C THR A 391 -18.55 -2.36 -19.93
N HIS A 392 -18.09 -1.11 -19.98
CA HIS A 392 -18.34 -0.19 -21.09
C HIS A 392 -17.59 -0.61 -22.36
N LEU A 393 -16.33 -1.03 -22.26
CA LEU A 393 -15.60 -1.60 -23.39
C LEU A 393 -16.27 -2.86 -23.93
N LEU A 394 -16.70 -3.75 -23.02
CA LEU A 394 -17.37 -4.98 -23.42
C LEU A 394 -18.75 -4.70 -24.09
N ARG A 395 -19.49 -3.68 -23.61
CA ARG A 395 -20.73 -3.21 -24.27
C ARG A 395 -20.48 -2.58 -25.63
N ALA A 396 -19.34 -1.92 -25.82
CA ALA A 396 -18.92 -1.38 -27.11
C ALA A 396 -18.40 -2.45 -28.08
N GLY A 397 -18.47 -3.74 -27.72
CA GLY A 397 -18.04 -4.86 -28.57
C GLY A 397 -16.55 -5.19 -28.48
N THR A 398 -15.81 -4.63 -27.52
CA THR A 398 -14.39 -4.97 -27.33
C THR A 398 -14.24 -6.42 -26.85
N ASP A 399 -13.31 -7.17 -27.44
CA ASP A 399 -13.05 -8.55 -27.06
C ASP A 399 -12.57 -8.69 -25.60
N ILE A 400 -13.00 -9.78 -24.96
CA ILE A 400 -12.70 -10.07 -23.55
C ILE A 400 -11.20 -10.30 -23.31
N ARG A 401 -10.43 -10.77 -24.29
CA ARG A 401 -8.97 -10.92 -24.17
C ARG A 401 -8.28 -9.57 -24.20
N THR A 402 -8.69 -8.66 -25.08
CA THR A 402 -8.20 -7.28 -25.09
C THR A 402 -8.47 -6.60 -23.75
N ILE A 403 -9.67 -6.75 -23.19
CA ILE A 403 -10.00 -6.21 -21.86
C ILE A 403 -9.14 -6.87 -20.77
N GLN A 404 -8.91 -8.19 -20.85
CA GLN A 404 -8.05 -8.93 -19.92
C GLN A 404 -6.62 -8.36 -19.92
N GLU A 405 -6.07 -8.07 -21.10
CA GLU A 405 -4.74 -7.49 -21.30
C GLU A 405 -4.66 -6.07 -20.74
N LEU A 406 -5.60 -5.19 -21.11
CA LEU A 406 -5.67 -3.81 -20.62
C LEU A 406 -5.80 -3.73 -19.08
N LEU A 407 -6.53 -4.67 -18.49
CA LEU A 407 -6.67 -4.76 -17.04
C LEU A 407 -5.45 -5.46 -16.39
N GLY A 408 -4.65 -6.22 -17.13
CA GLY A 408 -3.57 -7.02 -16.57
C GLY A 408 -4.09 -8.10 -15.61
N HIS A 409 -5.09 -8.86 -16.07
CA HIS A 409 -5.58 -10.03 -15.35
C HIS A 409 -4.82 -11.28 -15.82
N SER A 410 -4.20 -12.00 -14.88
CA SER A 410 -3.48 -13.24 -15.18
C SER A 410 -4.40 -14.39 -15.58
N ASP A 411 -5.67 -14.34 -15.16
CA ASP A 411 -6.69 -15.35 -15.43
C ASP A 411 -7.94 -14.67 -15.99
N VAL A 412 -8.41 -15.18 -17.13
CA VAL A 412 -9.63 -14.72 -17.82
C VAL A 412 -10.87 -14.83 -16.93
N LYS A 413 -10.92 -15.79 -15.99
CA LYS A 413 -12.02 -15.92 -15.02
C LYS A 413 -12.23 -14.65 -14.20
N THR A 414 -11.17 -13.87 -13.96
CA THR A 414 -11.26 -12.58 -13.26
C THR A 414 -11.94 -11.52 -14.13
N THR A 415 -11.76 -11.57 -15.45
CA THR A 415 -12.40 -10.67 -16.42
C THR A 415 -13.83 -11.10 -16.74
N MET A 416 -14.12 -12.41 -16.72
CA MET A 416 -15.46 -12.95 -16.93
C MET A 416 -16.49 -12.45 -15.89
N ILE A 417 -16.06 -11.88 -14.77
CA ILE A 417 -17.00 -11.26 -13.82
C ILE A 417 -17.83 -10.16 -14.50
N TYR A 418 -17.31 -9.49 -15.54
CA TYR A 418 -18.02 -8.46 -16.30
C TYR A 418 -19.03 -9.00 -17.30
N THR A 419 -18.90 -10.26 -17.74
CA THR A 419 -19.85 -10.84 -18.71
C THR A 419 -21.23 -11.05 -18.10
N HIS A 420 -21.31 -11.21 -16.77
CA HIS A 420 -22.58 -11.35 -16.05
C HIS A 420 -23.39 -10.05 -15.95
N VAL A 421 -22.76 -8.89 -16.18
CA VAL A 421 -23.42 -7.58 -16.08
C VAL A 421 -24.09 -7.19 -17.41
N ILE A 422 -23.76 -7.90 -18.50
CA ILE A 422 -24.31 -7.65 -19.82
C ILE A 422 -25.46 -8.63 -20.05
N ASN A 423 -26.69 -8.12 -20.07
CA ASN A 423 -27.70 -8.73 -20.92
C ASN A 423 -27.20 -8.51 -22.34
N ARG A 424 -26.78 -9.59 -23.02
CA ARG A 424 -26.48 -9.52 -24.45
C ARG A 424 -27.70 -8.92 -25.14
N GLU A 425 -27.51 -8.02 -26.11
CA GLU A 425 -28.65 -7.38 -26.80
C GLU A 425 -29.54 -8.44 -27.50
N ASP A 426 -28.91 -9.53 -27.90
CA ASP A 426 -29.44 -10.79 -28.44
C ASP A 426 -30.22 -11.64 -27.41
N ILE A 427 -30.11 -11.35 -26.11
CA ILE A 427 -30.89 -11.98 -25.02
C ILE A 427 -31.51 -10.88 -24.14
N ARG A 428 -32.40 -10.05 -24.71
CA ARG A 428 -33.35 -9.28 -23.90
C ARG A 428 -34.33 -10.24 -23.25
N VAL A 429 -34.05 -10.66 -22.03
CA VAL A 429 -35.06 -11.30 -21.17
C VAL A 429 -36.09 -10.23 -20.81
N VAL A 430 -37.13 -10.10 -21.64
CA VAL A 430 -38.27 -9.22 -21.33
C VAL A 430 -39.01 -9.83 -20.16
N SER A 431 -39.07 -9.09 -19.05
CA SER A 431 -39.79 -9.49 -17.84
C SER A 431 -41.22 -9.90 -18.20
N PRO A 432 -41.76 -11.01 -17.67
CA PRO A 432 -43.15 -11.36 -17.85
C PRO A 432 -44.11 -10.22 -17.47
N LEU A 433 -43.75 -9.39 -16.47
CA LEU A 433 -44.55 -8.22 -16.07
C LEU A 433 -44.66 -7.17 -17.19
N ASP A 434 -43.55 -6.88 -17.88
CA ASP A 434 -43.51 -5.91 -18.98
C ASP A 434 -44.32 -6.41 -20.19
N ARG A 435 -44.46 -7.73 -20.34
CA ARG A 435 -45.32 -8.34 -21.38
C ARG A 435 -46.79 -8.11 -21.09
N LEU A 436 -47.19 -8.14 -19.82
CA LEU A 436 -48.58 -7.87 -19.41
C LEU A 436 -48.95 -6.40 -19.63
N ALA A 437 -48.06 -5.46 -19.26
CA ALA A 437 -48.28 -4.03 -19.46
C ALA A 437 -48.39 -3.64 -20.94
N LYS A 438 -47.67 -4.33 -21.84
CA LYS A 438 -47.79 -4.13 -23.30
C LYS A 438 -49.06 -4.76 -23.89
N GLY A 439 -49.61 -5.79 -23.24
CA GLY A 439 -50.87 -6.43 -23.64
C GLY A 439 -52.10 -5.58 -23.32
N SER A 440 -52.10 -4.87 -22.18
CA SER A 440 -53.24 -4.07 -21.71
C SER A 440 -53.47 -2.75 -22.48
N HIS A 441 -52.50 -2.28 -23.27
CA HIS A 441 -52.61 -1.03 -24.04
C HIS A 441 -53.08 -1.21 -25.50
N ARG A 442 -53.41 -2.43 -25.94
CA ARG A 442 -53.91 -2.68 -27.31
C ARG A 442 -55.44 -2.72 -27.44
N GLU A 443 -56.18 -2.59 -26.34
CA GLU A 443 -57.64 -2.81 -26.34
C GLU A 443 -58.48 -1.53 -26.18
N SER A 444 -57.87 -0.34 -26.27
CA SER A 444 -58.58 0.96 -26.12
C SER A 444 -58.55 1.86 -27.36
N ALA A 445 -58.14 1.34 -28.53
CA ALA A 445 -58.22 2.08 -29.79
C ALA A 445 -59.32 1.47 -30.68
N LEU A 446 -60.57 1.85 -30.39
CA LEU A 446 -61.66 1.76 -31.36
C LEU A 446 -61.49 2.89 -32.38
N PRO A 447 -61.39 2.62 -33.69
CA PRO A 447 -61.58 3.65 -34.70
C PRO A 447 -63.08 3.82 -34.95
N SER A 448 -63.62 4.99 -34.62
CA SER A 448 -64.94 5.44 -35.03
C SER A 448 -64.84 6.32 -36.28
N THR A 449 -64.99 5.72 -37.46
CA THR A 449 -65.50 6.31 -38.73
C THR A 449 -65.81 5.10 -39.63
N GLY A 450 -66.99 4.89 -40.22
CA GLY A 450 -67.82 5.86 -40.94
C GLY A 450 -67.78 5.51 -42.43
N SER A 451 -68.85 4.86 -42.90
CA SER A 451 -69.42 4.81 -44.27
C SER A 451 -68.68 4.18 -45.47
N ASP A 452 -69.46 3.32 -46.14
CA ASP A 452 -69.55 3.02 -47.58
C ASP A 452 -68.44 2.29 -48.34
N ALA A 453 -68.73 1.06 -48.77
CA ALA A 453 -68.89 0.71 -50.19
C ALA A 453 -69.30 -0.78 -50.35
N GLY A 454 -70.19 -1.04 -51.30
CA GLY A 454 -70.87 -2.32 -51.49
C GLY A 454 -70.05 -3.48 -52.05
N GLU A 455 -70.61 -4.66 -51.82
CA GLU A 455 -70.41 -5.91 -52.58
C GLU A 455 -71.01 -5.80 -54.01
N PRO A 456 -70.90 -6.82 -54.92
CA PRO A 456 -70.28 -8.15 -54.80
C PRO A 456 -69.40 -8.57 -56.00
N SER A 457 -68.65 -9.68 -55.88
CA SER A 457 -68.86 -10.92 -56.67
C SER A 457 -67.66 -11.89 -56.74
N VAL A 458 -67.93 -13.11 -56.23
CA VAL A 458 -67.63 -14.44 -56.79
C VAL A 458 -66.18 -14.94 -56.91
N GLY A 459 -65.90 -16.02 -56.18
CA GLY A 459 -64.79 -16.96 -56.42
C GLY A 459 -64.74 -18.09 -55.39
N LEU A 460 -65.34 -19.23 -55.74
CA LEU A 460 -65.61 -20.41 -54.90
C LEU A 460 -64.38 -21.15 -54.33
N ALA A 461 -64.71 -21.94 -53.28
CA ALA A 461 -64.06 -23.14 -52.73
C ALA A 461 -63.22 -22.90 -51.46
N GLY A 462 -63.50 -23.45 -50.28
CA GLY A 462 -64.48 -24.47 -49.91
C GLY A 462 -63.85 -25.54 -49.01
N ARG A 463 -63.82 -25.25 -47.69
CA ARG A 463 -63.92 -26.19 -46.54
C ARG A 463 -62.73 -27.14 -46.26
N GLN A 464 -62.37 -27.51 -45.02
CA GLN A 464 -62.93 -27.27 -43.68
C GLN A 464 -61.94 -27.74 -42.59
N GLY A 465 -61.74 -26.93 -41.53
CA GLY A 465 -61.92 -27.34 -40.12
C GLY A 465 -60.69 -27.99 -39.44
N GLN A 466 -60.38 -27.81 -38.16
CA GLN A 466 -61.08 -27.26 -37.01
C GLN A 466 -60.06 -26.83 -35.93
N LYS A 467 -60.37 -25.69 -35.32
CA LYS A 467 -60.27 -25.31 -33.89
C LYS A 467 -59.16 -25.87 -33.00
N VAL A 468 -58.34 -24.92 -32.59
CA VAL A 468 -57.62 -24.84 -31.32
C VAL A 468 -58.61 -24.69 -30.15
N THR A 469 -58.45 -25.48 -29.08
CA THR A 469 -58.99 -25.14 -27.75
C THR A 469 -57.93 -25.31 -26.66
N SER A 470 -57.74 -24.21 -25.93
CA SER A 470 -57.15 -24.00 -24.61
C SER A 470 -57.23 -25.14 -23.60
N TYR A 471 -56.27 -25.21 -22.68
CA TYR A 471 -56.54 -25.24 -21.23
C TYR A 471 -55.35 -24.68 -20.42
N CYS A 472 -55.69 -23.93 -19.38
CA CYS A 472 -54.82 -23.40 -18.33
C CYS A 472 -55.17 -24.15 -17.02
N SER A 473 -54.17 -24.48 -16.18
CA SER A 473 -54.17 -24.39 -14.70
C SER A 473 -53.20 -25.37 -14.00
N LYS A 474 -52.63 -24.92 -12.87
CA LYS A 474 -51.70 -25.54 -11.90
C LYS A 474 -52.37 -26.72 -11.11
N PRO A 475 -51.87 -27.24 -9.95
CA PRO A 475 -50.53 -27.36 -9.31
C PRO A 475 -50.20 -28.81 -8.82
N ILE A 476 -48.93 -29.16 -8.52
CA ILE A 476 -48.63 -30.35 -7.68
C ILE A 476 -47.47 -30.07 -6.71
N ALA A 477 -47.70 -30.36 -5.42
CA ALA A 477 -46.71 -30.41 -4.36
C ALA A 477 -46.28 -31.86 -4.07
N CYS A 478 -45.05 -32.01 -3.55
CA CYS A 478 -44.50 -33.12 -2.74
C CYS A 478 -44.44 -34.54 -3.31
N ARG A 479 -43.22 -35.06 -3.59
CA ARG A 479 -42.46 -35.93 -2.65
C ARG A 479 -41.15 -36.46 -3.26
N ARG A 480 -40.13 -36.47 -2.38
CA ARG A 480 -38.85 -37.22 -2.37
C ARG A 480 -38.65 -38.32 -3.42
N LEU A 481 -37.50 -38.27 -4.10
CA LEU A 481 -36.68 -39.46 -4.36
C LEU A 481 -35.20 -39.17 -4.06
N ARG A 482 -34.62 -40.07 -3.27
CA ARG A 482 -33.21 -40.13 -2.88
C ARG A 482 -32.37 -40.44 -4.13
N VAL A 483 -31.18 -39.82 -4.23
CA VAL A 483 -30.12 -40.31 -5.12
C VAL A 483 -28.91 -40.62 -4.25
N HIS A 484 -28.60 -41.91 -4.12
CA HIS A 484 -27.35 -42.41 -3.55
C HIS A 484 -26.20 -42.26 -4.58
N PRO A 485 -24.94 -42.16 -4.10
CA PRO A 485 -23.80 -41.75 -4.92
C PRO A 485 -23.27 -42.91 -5.78
N ILE A 486 -22.80 -42.60 -6.98
CA ILE A 486 -22.01 -43.54 -7.80
C ILE A 486 -20.55 -43.40 -7.39
N GLU A 487 -20.00 -44.50 -6.88
CA GLU A 487 -18.59 -44.72 -6.58
C GLU A 487 -17.75 -44.68 -7.88
N GLU A 488 -16.69 -43.87 -7.90
CA GLU A 488 -15.62 -44.00 -8.89
C GLU A 488 -14.64 -45.09 -8.44
N ARG A 489 -14.61 -46.19 -9.19
CA ARG A 489 -13.60 -47.24 -9.10
C ARG A 489 -12.27 -46.75 -9.65
N SER A 490 -11.23 -47.03 -8.86
CA SER A 490 -9.83 -47.06 -9.24
C SER A 490 -9.55 -48.17 -10.25
N GLN A 491 -8.70 -47.90 -11.25
CA GLN A 491 -7.77 -48.87 -11.83
C GLN A 491 -6.60 -48.18 -12.56
N SER A 492 -5.41 -48.66 -12.25
CA SER A 492 -4.04 -48.36 -12.70
C SER A 492 -3.80 -48.66 -14.19
N GLY A 493 -3.20 -47.76 -14.98
CA GLY A 493 -1.76 -47.70 -15.33
C GLY A 493 -1.53 -48.08 -16.83
N PRO A 494 -0.33 -48.02 -17.44
CA PRO A 494 0.86 -47.17 -17.29
C PRO A 494 1.20 -46.42 -18.63
N VAL A 495 2.48 -46.03 -18.87
CA VAL A 495 3.10 -45.59 -20.16
C VAL A 495 3.07 -44.06 -20.40
N ARG A 496 4.13 -43.29 -20.73
CA ARG A 496 5.54 -43.48 -21.12
C ARG A 496 6.32 -42.19 -20.82
N SER A 497 7.53 -42.32 -20.31
CA SER A 497 8.60 -41.34 -20.36
C SER A 497 9.21 -41.30 -21.77
N ASN A 498 9.37 -40.12 -22.37
CA ASN A 498 10.30 -39.91 -23.47
C ASN A 498 11.14 -38.66 -23.21
N THR A 499 12.43 -38.94 -23.08
CA THR A 499 13.59 -38.06 -22.96
C THR A 499 14.08 -37.57 -24.33
N SER A 500 14.87 -36.48 -24.25
CA SER A 500 15.98 -36.07 -25.14
C SER A 500 15.68 -35.04 -26.25
N PRO A 501 16.70 -34.29 -26.73
CA PRO A 501 18.09 -34.16 -26.26
C PRO A 501 18.57 -32.70 -26.07
N ASP A 502 19.72 -32.57 -25.42
CA ASP A 502 20.61 -31.38 -25.41
C ASP A 502 22.00 -31.87 -25.92
N PRO A 503 23.09 -31.07 -25.96
CA PRO A 503 23.62 -30.34 -27.11
C PRO A 503 25.04 -30.81 -27.56
N ALA A 504 25.58 -30.23 -28.64
CA ALA A 504 27.00 -30.27 -29.02
C ALA A 504 27.34 -28.94 -29.74
N THR A 505 28.49 -28.26 -29.65
CA THR A 505 29.88 -28.51 -29.20
C THR A 505 30.50 -27.08 -29.07
N ARG A 506 31.50 -26.73 -28.23
CA ARG A 506 32.94 -27.02 -28.42
C ARG A 506 33.81 -26.37 -27.32
N VAL A 507 34.41 -27.22 -26.49
CA VAL A 507 35.84 -27.32 -26.07
C VAL A 507 36.70 -26.05 -25.90
N LYS A 508 37.22 -25.84 -24.67
CA LYS A 508 38.66 -25.99 -24.33
C LYS A 508 38.89 -26.11 -22.82
N ALA A 509 39.62 -27.16 -22.44
CA ALA A 509 40.00 -27.55 -21.09
C ALA A 509 41.27 -26.83 -20.61
N ARG A 510 41.42 -26.70 -19.28
CA ARG A 510 42.69 -26.95 -18.60
C ARG A 510 42.45 -27.43 -17.16
N THR A 511 43.07 -28.57 -16.91
CA THR A 511 43.15 -29.43 -15.73
C THR A 511 44.04 -28.80 -14.65
N THR A 512 43.68 -28.95 -13.37
CA THR A 512 44.57 -29.43 -12.26
C THR A 512 43.83 -29.43 -10.91
N THR A 513 43.55 -30.63 -10.40
CA THR A 513 43.62 -31.03 -8.98
C THR A 513 44.80 -32.02 -8.89
N PRO A 514 45.36 -32.41 -7.71
CA PRO A 514 44.69 -32.56 -6.41
C PRO A 514 45.56 -32.16 -5.18
N THR A 515 45.03 -32.28 -3.97
CA THR A 515 45.68 -32.92 -2.78
C THR A 515 44.66 -32.98 -1.62
N VAL A 516 44.82 -34.03 -0.79
CA VAL A 516 43.86 -34.68 0.11
C VAL A 516 44.46 -34.73 1.55
N LEU A 517 43.58 -34.84 2.57
CA LEU A 517 43.75 -35.24 4.01
C LEU A 517 44.28 -34.19 5.03
N PRO A 518 44.04 -34.36 6.37
CA PRO A 518 43.00 -35.11 7.12
C PRO A 518 42.39 -34.41 8.38
N ASP A 519 41.40 -35.09 8.97
CA ASP A 519 40.81 -34.91 10.31
C ASP A 519 41.77 -35.03 11.51
N ALA A 520 41.58 -34.19 12.53
CA ALA A 520 41.77 -34.41 13.98
C ALA A 520 41.47 -33.05 14.69
N LEU A 521 40.69 -32.88 15.76
CA LEU A 521 40.71 -33.54 17.06
C LEU A 521 39.43 -33.17 17.86
N ARG A 522 38.83 -34.17 18.51
CA ARG A 522 37.88 -34.01 19.62
C ARG A 522 38.61 -33.60 20.92
N ARG A 523 37.95 -32.79 21.76
CA ARG A 523 37.79 -32.86 23.25
C ARG A 523 37.37 -31.46 23.75
N SER A 524 36.11 -31.20 24.11
CA SER A 524 35.46 -31.41 25.41
C SER A 524 36.28 -30.99 26.64
N ILE A 525 36.03 -29.78 27.16
CA ILE A 525 36.12 -29.47 28.60
C ILE A 525 34.86 -28.71 29.01
N THR A 526 34.20 -29.30 30.00
CA THR A 526 33.03 -28.89 30.75
C THR A 526 33.37 -27.89 31.86
N GLN A 527 32.32 -27.11 32.22
CA GLN A 527 31.93 -26.66 33.56
C GLN A 527 32.38 -25.29 34.12
N ARG A 528 31.32 -24.56 34.57
CA ARG A 528 31.21 -23.62 35.71
C ARG A 528 31.92 -22.27 35.52
N SER A 529 31.43 -21.11 35.94
CA SER A 529 30.34 -20.71 36.84
C SER A 529 30.20 -19.18 36.82
N SER A 530 29.03 -18.70 37.28
CA SER A 530 28.78 -17.39 37.92
C SER A 530 28.94 -16.09 37.16
N CYS A 531 27.79 -15.49 36.84
CA CYS A 531 27.27 -14.26 37.47
C CYS A 531 28.28 -13.41 38.25
N GLU A 532 28.71 -12.26 37.70
CA GLU A 532 28.79 -11.00 38.47
C GLU A 532 29.07 -9.75 37.60
N SER A 533 28.43 -8.66 38.02
CA SER A 533 28.84 -7.26 37.93
C SER A 533 28.66 -6.46 36.62
N ARG A 534 27.61 -5.64 36.68
CA ARG A 534 27.63 -4.24 36.21
C ARG A 534 28.82 -3.50 36.84
N SER A 535 29.72 -2.91 36.05
CA SER A 535 30.48 -1.69 36.39
C SER A 535 31.67 -1.51 35.44
N ALA A 536 31.52 -0.68 34.40
CA ALA A 536 32.67 0.01 33.76
C ALA A 536 32.17 1.13 32.83
N ARG A 537 31.70 2.24 33.41
CA ARG A 537 31.76 3.57 32.79
C ARG A 537 32.45 4.47 33.81
N ARG A 538 33.71 4.83 33.58
CA ARG A 538 34.41 6.01 34.13
C ARG A 538 35.86 6.04 33.62
N GLY A 539 36.35 7.24 33.34
CA GLY A 539 37.51 7.51 32.48
C GLY A 539 36.93 7.80 31.10
N TRP A 540 36.74 9.04 30.68
CA TRP A 540 37.76 10.06 30.43
C TRP A 540 37.16 11.47 30.60
N LEU A 541 38.04 12.48 30.68
CA LEU A 541 37.82 13.95 30.73
C LEU A 541 37.79 14.62 32.12
N ARG A 542 38.99 14.69 32.72
CA ARG A 542 39.49 15.94 33.33
C ARG A 542 40.39 16.64 32.31
N SER A 543 40.07 17.89 31.98
CA SER A 543 40.97 19.00 31.64
C SER A 543 40.20 20.03 30.82
N TRP A 544 40.69 21.28 30.86
CA TRP A 544 40.28 22.49 30.11
C TRP A 544 39.35 23.47 30.84
N LEU A 545 39.98 24.28 31.69
CA LEU A 545 39.74 25.73 31.81
C LEU A 545 40.77 26.44 30.90
N PRO A 546 40.40 27.57 30.29
CA PRO A 546 41.30 28.72 30.26
C PRO A 546 40.68 29.98 30.86
N SER A 547 41.57 30.72 31.50
CA SER A 547 41.43 31.93 32.28
C SER A 547 40.93 33.13 31.46
N PHE A 548 39.93 33.85 31.95
CA PHE A 548 39.69 35.25 31.62
C PHE A 548 39.84 36.07 32.91
N GLY A 549 40.89 36.88 32.95
CA GLY A 549 41.16 37.81 34.04
C GLY A 549 40.24 39.03 33.99
N ARG A 550 39.78 39.45 35.16
CA ARG A 550 39.41 40.85 35.44
C ARG A 550 40.12 41.24 36.72
N SER A 551 41.13 42.10 36.56
CA SER A 551 41.75 42.84 37.64
C SER A 551 40.76 43.90 38.16
N ALA A 552 40.48 43.86 39.45
CA ALA A 552 39.95 45.00 40.20
C ALA A 552 41.07 45.51 41.11
N THR A 553 41.51 46.73 40.85
CA THR A 553 42.45 47.51 41.65
C THR A 553 41.78 47.90 42.97
N ASN A 554 42.40 47.50 44.07
CA ASN A 554 42.12 48.00 45.41
C ASN A 554 42.87 49.32 45.63
N LEU A 555 42.16 50.30 46.18
CA LEU A 555 42.70 51.56 46.69
C LEU A 555 42.59 51.51 48.23
N ARG A 556 43.70 51.33 48.95
CA ARG A 556 44.34 52.39 49.75
C ARG A 556 45.32 51.88 50.82
N SER A 557 46.48 52.54 50.80
CA SER A 557 47.37 53.00 51.89
C SER A 557 48.19 51.98 52.70
N GLY A 558 49.49 52.05 52.43
CA GLY A 558 50.64 51.55 53.20
C GLY A 558 51.89 51.92 52.43
#